data_AF-A0A2M9HGA1-F1
#
_entry.id   AF-A0A2M9HGA1-F1
#
_cell.length_a   1.000
_cell.length_b   1.000
_cell.length_c   1.000
_cell.angle_alpha   90.00
_cell.angle_beta   90.00
_cell.angle_gamma   90.00
#
_symmetry.space_group_name_H-M   'P 1'
#
loop_
_entity.id
_entity.type
_entity.pdbx_description
1 polymer ?
#
loop_
_entity_poly.entity_id
_entity_poly.type
_entity_poly.pdbx_seq_one_letter_code
_entity_poly.pdbx_strand_id
1 'polypeptide(L)'
;MTGRTYIAENGTEITDELVDKWAEEAENGFPDAEVTPFEGRAWETDTEPLKPRTIRLSDTMWHLIEADAKRHHMTVSAWARAAMTDRLSRHIDA
;
A
#
# COMPACT_ATOMS: atom_id res chain seq x y z
N MET A 1 35.63 -12.69 3.99
CA MET A 1 34.60 -11.73 3.56
C MET A 1 34.00 -11.15 4.83
N THR A 2 34.02 -9.83 5.03
CA THR A 2 33.37 -9.17 6.17
C THR A 2 31.86 -9.18 5.93
N GLY A 3 31.16 -10.17 6.51
CA GLY A 3 29.71 -10.29 6.42
C GLY A 3 29.03 -9.06 7.03
N ARG A 4 28.07 -8.48 6.32
CA ARG A 4 27.22 -7.41 6.86
C ARG A 4 26.14 -8.08 7.70
N THR A 5 26.03 -7.69 8.97
CA THR A 5 24.92 -8.11 9.84
C THR A 5 23.66 -7.35 9.42
N TYR A 6 22.60 -8.07 9.07
CA TYR A 6 21.30 -7.50 8.74
C TYR A 6 20.33 -7.79 9.88
N ILE A 7 19.61 -6.78 10.36
CA ILE A 7 18.62 -6.93 11.45
C ILE A 7 17.27 -6.46 10.91
N ALA A 8 16.26 -7.33 11.00
CA ALA A 8 14.89 -7.01 10.64
C ALA A 8 14.26 -6.00 11.63
N GLU A 9 13.17 -5.36 11.23
CA GLU A 9 12.49 -4.35 12.07
C GLU A 9 12.03 -4.88 13.43
N ASN A 10 11.78 -6.19 13.53
CA ASN A 10 11.41 -6.88 14.76
C ASN A 10 12.62 -7.33 15.63
N GLY A 11 13.84 -6.96 15.24
CA GLY A 11 15.08 -7.33 15.94
C GLY A 11 15.63 -8.71 15.58
N THR A 12 15.01 -9.45 14.66
CA THR A 12 15.53 -10.74 14.20
C THR A 12 16.77 -10.53 13.33
N GLU A 13 17.87 -11.19 13.68
CA GLU A 13 19.07 -11.23 12.86
C GLU A 13 18.83 -12.08 11.61
N ILE A 14 19.14 -11.51 10.45
CA ILE A 14 19.09 -12.17 9.15
C ILE A 14 20.49 -12.73 8.88
N THR A 15 20.62 -14.04 8.98
CA THR A 15 21.87 -14.76 8.70
C THR A 15 22.01 -15.03 7.21
N ASP A 16 23.24 -15.25 6.74
CA ASP A 16 23.51 -15.63 5.34
C ASP A 16 22.77 -16.94 4.97
N GLU A 17 22.66 -17.89 5.91
CA GLU A 17 21.89 -19.13 5.73
C GLU A 17 20.40 -18.87 5.47
N LEU A 18 19.83 -17.84 6.11
CA LEU A 18 18.45 -17.43 5.90
C LEU A 18 18.26 -16.84 4.50
N VAL A 19 19.25 -16.06 4.04
CA VAL A 19 19.27 -15.45 2.71
C VAL A 19 19.39 -16.52 1.62
N ASP A 20 20.28 -17.49 1.81
CA ASP A 20 20.48 -18.59 0.87
C ASP A 20 19.20 -19.44 0.75
N LYS A 21 18.54 -19.72 1.88
CA LYS A 21 17.26 -20.43 1.88
C LYS A 21 16.17 -19.66 1.12
N TRP A 22 16.08 -18.35 1.31
CA TRP A 22 15.10 -17.54 0.58
C TRP A 22 15.40 -17.48 -0.93
N ALA A 23 16.67 -17.46 -1.31
CA ALA A 23 17.06 -17.53 -2.71
C ALA A 23 16.61 -18.87 -3.33
N GLU A 24 16.85 -19.99 -2.65
CA GLU A 24 16.41 -21.32 -3.07
C GLU A 24 14.87 -21.42 -3.16
N GLU A 25 14.15 -20.89 -2.18
CA GLU A 25 12.67 -20.88 -2.20
C GLU A 25 12.14 -20.06 -3.37
N ALA A 26 12.74 -18.90 -3.67
CA ALA A 26 12.34 -18.06 -4.79
C ALA A 26 12.61 -18.73 -6.14
N GLU A 27 13.74 -19.41 -6.31
CA GLU A 27 14.08 -20.17 -7.51
C GLU A 27 13.15 -21.37 -7.71
N ASN A 28 12.75 -22.04 -6.62
CA ASN A 28 11.82 -23.17 -6.63
C ASN A 28 10.34 -22.75 -6.68
N GLY A 29 10.06 -21.44 -6.77
CA GLY A 29 8.70 -20.93 -6.90
C GLY A 29 7.84 -21.06 -5.64
N PHE A 30 8.46 -21.01 -4.47
CA PHE A 30 7.82 -21.09 -3.15
C PHE A 30 6.93 -22.34 -3.00
N PRO A 31 7.52 -23.55 -2.95
CA PRO A 31 6.78 -24.82 -3.04
C PRO A 31 5.76 -25.04 -1.91
N ASP A 32 5.97 -24.42 -0.74
CA ASP A 32 5.08 -24.50 0.42
C ASP A 32 4.09 -23.31 0.53
N ALA A 33 4.11 -22.37 -0.43
CA ALA A 33 3.24 -21.21 -0.41
C ALA A 33 1.92 -21.50 -1.14
N GLU A 34 0.80 -21.32 -0.44
CA GLU A 34 -0.51 -21.29 -1.08
C GLU A 34 -0.73 -19.91 -1.74
N VAL A 35 -0.46 -19.83 -3.04
CA VAL A 35 -0.68 -18.60 -3.81
C VAL A 35 -2.07 -18.66 -4.43
N THR A 36 -2.98 -17.82 -3.96
CA THR A 36 -4.28 -17.63 -4.61
C THR A 36 -4.10 -16.67 -5.80
N PRO A 37 -4.30 -17.11 -7.06
CA PRO A 37 -4.21 -16.22 -8.21
C PRO A 37 -5.36 -15.22 -8.15
N PHE A 38 -5.05 -13.94 -8.18
CA PHE A 38 -6.04 -12.89 -8.38
C PHE A 38 -6.01 -12.49 -9.87
N GLU A 39 -7.12 -12.67 -10.58
CA GLU A 39 -7.27 -12.15 -11.94
C GLU A 39 -7.38 -10.63 -11.88
N GLY A 40 -6.45 -9.93 -12.53
CA GLY A 40 -6.36 -8.46 -12.51
C GLY A 40 -5.35 -7.94 -11.49
N ARG A 41 -5.32 -6.63 -11.27
CA ARG A 41 -4.48 -6.06 -10.20
C ARG A 41 -5.28 -6.03 -8.91
N ALA A 42 -4.68 -6.39 -7.78
CA ALA A 42 -5.34 -6.40 -6.47
C ALA A 42 -6.03 -5.07 -6.05
N TRP A 43 -5.72 -3.95 -6.74
CA TRP A 43 -6.32 -2.63 -6.55
C TRP A 43 -7.42 -2.27 -7.56
N GLU A 44 -7.79 -3.16 -8.50
CA GLU A 44 -8.91 -3.00 -9.44
C GLU A 44 -10.28 -3.30 -8.78
N THR A 45 -10.39 -3.14 -7.45
CA THR A 45 -11.65 -3.26 -6.72
C THR A 45 -12.62 -2.10 -6.97
N ASP A 46 -12.18 -1.03 -7.67
CA ASP A 46 -13.05 0.04 -8.14
C ASP A 46 -13.77 -0.40 -9.42
N THR A 47 -15.04 -0.79 -9.28
CA THR A 47 -15.93 -1.29 -10.34
C THR A 47 -16.24 -0.25 -11.42
N GLU A 48 -16.02 1.04 -11.15
CA GLU A 48 -16.13 2.10 -12.15
C GLU A 48 -14.75 2.70 -12.50
N PRO A 49 -14.45 2.88 -13.80
CA PRO A 49 -13.20 3.50 -14.20
C PRO A 49 -13.13 4.96 -13.72
N LEU A 50 -12.16 5.24 -12.86
CA LEU A 50 -11.90 6.58 -12.35
C LEU A 50 -11.45 7.51 -13.49
N LYS A 51 -12.11 8.67 -13.60
CA LYS A 51 -11.74 9.73 -14.55
C LYS A 51 -11.12 10.92 -13.81
N PRO A 52 -10.01 11.49 -14.29
CA PRO A 52 -9.42 12.67 -13.66
C PRO A 52 -10.40 13.84 -13.73
N ARG A 53 -10.65 14.47 -12.57
CA ARG A 53 -11.43 15.71 -12.43
C ARG A 53 -10.59 16.72 -11.66
N THR A 54 -10.32 17.88 -12.27
CA THR A 54 -9.46 18.90 -11.66
C THR A 54 -10.28 19.81 -10.76
N ILE A 55 -9.82 19.97 -9.52
CA ILE A 55 -10.31 20.98 -8.57
C ILE A 55 -9.18 21.94 -8.23
N ARG A 56 -9.52 23.20 -7.93
CA ARG A 56 -8.52 24.18 -7.46
C ARG A 56 -8.48 24.16 -5.94
N LEU A 57 -7.29 24.02 -5.38
CA LEU A 57 -7.01 24.01 -3.94
C LEU A 57 -5.96 25.07 -3.64
N SER A 58 -5.96 25.59 -2.41
CA SER A 58 -4.82 26.38 -1.91
C SER A 58 -3.66 25.46 -1.54
N ASP A 59 -2.42 25.96 -1.59
CA ASP A 59 -1.23 25.21 -1.17
C ASP A 59 -1.35 24.74 0.29
N THR A 60 -1.93 25.57 1.16
CA THR A 60 -2.20 25.20 2.55
C THR A 60 -3.11 23.99 2.65
N MET A 61 -4.18 23.95 1.87
CA MET A 61 -5.11 22.81 1.87
C MET A 61 -4.44 21.56 1.29
N TRP A 62 -3.63 21.70 0.24
CA TRP A 62 -2.87 20.60 -0.32
C TRP A 62 -1.95 19.95 0.72
N HIS A 63 -1.17 20.74 1.46
CA HIS A 63 -0.28 20.20 2.49
C HIS A 63 -1.01 19.53 3.66
N LEU A 64 -2.20 20.03 4.03
CA LEU A 64 -3.04 19.37 5.03
C LEU A 64 -3.49 17.98 4.55
N ILE A 65 -3.90 17.86 3.29
CA ILE A 65 -4.29 16.60 2.67
C ILE A 65 -3.09 15.63 2.64
N GLU A 66 -1.92 16.08 2.21
CA GLU A 66 -0.71 15.24 2.18
C GLU A 66 -0.33 14.71 3.57
N ALA A 67 -0.35 15.59 4.57
CA ALA A 67 -0.02 15.22 5.94
C ALA A 67 -1.00 14.19 6.51
N ASP A 68 -2.30 14.36 6.26
CA ASP A 68 -3.33 13.46 6.79
C ASP A 68 -3.36 12.12 6.04
N ALA A 69 -3.22 12.14 4.72
CA ALA A 69 -3.08 10.92 3.93
C ALA A 69 -1.88 10.08 4.41
N LYS A 70 -0.74 10.73 4.71
CA LYS A 70 0.44 10.05 5.28
C LYS A 70 0.15 9.43 6.65
N ARG A 71 -0.58 10.12 7.54
CA ARG A 71 -0.97 9.58 8.86
C ARG A 71 -1.85 8.34 8.74
N HIS A 72 -2.70 8.29 7.72
CA HIS A 72 -3.59 7.16 7.46
C HIS A 72 -2.97 6.08 6.56
N HIS A 73 -1.69 6.19 6.18
CA HIS A 73 -1.02 5.29 5.24
C HIS A 73 -1.77 5.16 3.90
N MET A 74 -2.39 6.25 3.44
CA MET A 74 -3.15 6.31 2.19
C MET A 74 -2.43 7.19 1.16
N THR A 75 -2.71 6.96 -0.12
CA THR A 75 -2.36 7.93 -1.17
C THR A 75 -3.28 9.15 -1.07
N VAL A 76 -2.82 10.30 -1.58
CA VAL A 76 -3.63 11.53 -1.60
C VAL A 76 -4.98 11.32 -2.32
N SER A 77 -4.99 10.57 -3.42
CA SER A 77 -6.22 10.29 -4.18
C SER A 77 -7.15 9.31 -3.47
N ALA A 78 -6.62 8.33 -2.73
CA ALA A 78 -7.43 7.43 -1.91
C ALA A 78 -8.03 8.17 -0.71
N TRP A 79 -7.23 8.98 -0.02
CA TRP A 79 -7.68 9.80 1.10
C TRP A 79 -8.77 10.78 0.65
N ALA A 80 -8.56 11.49 -0.47
CA ALA A 80 -9.54 12.46 -0.98
C ALA A 80 -10.88 11.79 -1.32
N ARG A 81 -10.85 10.61 -1.96
CA ARG A 81 -12.06 9.83 -2.25
C ARG A 81 -12.76 9.41 -0.96
N ALA A 82 -12.05 8.86 0.01
CA ALA A 82 -12.64 8.44 1.28
C ALA A 82 -13.30 9.60 2.03
N ALA A 83 -12.62 10.76 2.10
CA ALA A 83 -13.16 11.96 2.74
C ALA A 83 -14.41 12.50 2.01
N MET A 84 -14.41 12.52 0.68
CA MET A 84 -15.58 12.92 -0.10
C MET A 84 -16.74 11.94 0.06
N THR A 85 -16.47 10.63 0.02
CA THR A 85 -17.49 9.59 0.24
C THR A 85 -18.11 9.73 1.63
N ASP A 86 -17.32 9.78 2.69
CA ASP A 86 -17.84 9.97 4.06
C ASP A 86 -18.72 11.22 4.17
N ARG A 87 -18.30 12.35 3.58
CA ARG A 87 -19.09 13.57 3.60
C ARG A 87 -20.40 13.45 2.81
N LEU A 88 -20.38 12.82 1.64
CA LEU A 88 -21.55 12.68 0.76
C LEU A 88 -22.54 11.62 1.25
N SER A 89 -22.05 10.51 1.81
CA SER A 89 -22.90 9.45 2.38
C SER A 89 -23.76 9.97 3.52
N ARG A 90 -23.21 10.83 4.39
CA ARG A 90 -23.96 11.47 5.49
C ARG A 90 -25.14 12.34 5.04
N HIS A 91 -25.19 12.75 3.77
CA HIS A 91 -26.29 13.53 3.20
C HIS A 91 -27.37 12.68 2.53
N ILE A 92 -27.14 11.38 2.33
CA ILE A 92 -28.12 10.46 1.76
C ILE A 92 -29.04 9.88 2.85
N ASP A 93 -28.57 9.85 4.10
CA ASP A 93 -29.29 9.30 5.25
C ASP A 93 -30.07 10.36 6.09
N ALA A 94 -30.19 11.60 5.60
CA ALA A 94 -30.86 12.74 6.28
C ALA A 94 -31.98 13.33 5.43
#